data_AF-A0A0C5G8K6-F1
#
_entry.id   AF-A0A0C5G8K6-F1
#
_cell.length_a   1.000
_cell.length_b   1.000
_cell.length_c   1.000
_cell.angle_alpha   90.00
_cell.angle_beta   90.00
_cell.angle_gamma   90.00
#
_symmetry.space_group_name_H-M   'P 1'
#
loop_
_entity.id
_entity.type
_entity.pdbx_description
1 polymer ?
#
loop_
_entity_poly.entity_id
_entity_poly.type
_entity_poly.pdbx_seq_one_letter_code
_entity_poly.pdbx_strand_id
1 'polypeptide(L)'
;MGNNDNKKYAVLVGCSYPNTENELHGCVNDVMRMQGILIHRFGFAKENINLLIDTDKSYTKPTGENIRKALVKMIKQAKPGDVLFFHYSGHGTLVPLHHSAGYECIVPCDFNLLTDEDFRLMVNMCPLGTSFTMISDSCHSGGLIDKEKEQIGPHATANRSLTDPETKSKSKFLPLDSLLRFLREETGEAEMEAHKIKSALFQLFGKKASSKVQSLVTDDCSFLEEMGTDTKGRGLEHHELQQGKQRIHPDMGILLSGCQTDETSEDACPTEDLSKAYGAFSNAIQTILAQHGKPISNGELVLGARKLLDEEEYSQHPCLYCSDNNADAAFLCEEDSAKH
;
A
#
# COMPACT_ATOMS: atom_id res chain seq x y z
N MET A 1 -20.24 -3.79 32.41
CA MET A 1 -18.90 -3.24 32.12
C MET A 1 -18.18 -4.28 31.26
N GLY A 2 -18.37 -4.23 29.94
CA GLY A 2 -17.62 -5.08 29.02
C GLY A 2 -16.30 -4.37 28.72
N ASN A 3 -15.17 -5.03 28.97
CA ASN A 3 -13.85 -4.56 28.56
C ASN A 3 -13.88 -4.43 27.04
N ASN A 4 -13.93 -3.20 26.52
CA ASN A 4 -13.93 -2.97 25.08
C ASN A 4 -12.48 -2.89 24.60
N ASP A 5 -11.77 -4.01 24.68
CA ASP A 5 -10.36 -4.11 24.23
C ASP A 5 -10.33 -4.22 22.71
N ASN A 6 -10.69 -3.13 22.03
CA ASN A 6 -10.50 -2.97 20.60
C ASN A 6 -9.02 -3.19 20.28
N LYS A 7 -8.74 -4.12 19.37
CA LYS A 7 -7.37 -4.47 18.99
C LYS A 7 -6.90 -3.63 17.82
N LYS A 8 -5.60 -3.43 17.76
CA LYS A 8 -4.93 -2.77 16.65
C LYS A 8 -3.99 -3.77 15.98
N TYR A 9 -4.14 -3.95 14.67
CA TYR A 9 -3.34 -4.88 13.87
C TYR A 9 -2.68 -4.14 12.71
N ALA A 10 -1.42 -4.48 12.43
CA ALA A 10 -0.70 -3.87 11.33
C ALA A 10 0.02 -4.90 10.47
N VAL A 11 0.09 -4.61 9.17
CA VAL A 11 1.00 -5.25 8.22
C VAL A 11 1.91 -4.16 7.67
N LEU A 12 3.23 -4.34 7.81
CA LEU A 12 4.23 -3.38 7.36
C LEU A 12 5.14 -4.08 6.35
N VAL A 13 5.28 -3.50 5.17
CA VAL A 13 5.97 -4.12 4.03
C VAL A 13 6.99 -3.15 3.44
N GLY A 14 8.28 -3.49 3.57
CA GLY A 14 9.38 -2.76 2.96
C GLY A 14 10.06 -3.61 1.92
N CYS A 15 10.02 -3.20 0.65
CA CYS A 15 10.72 -3.86 -0.45
C CYS A 15 11.90 -2.99 -0.92
N SER A 16 13.12 -3.47 -0.72
CA SER A 16 14.35 -2.80 -1.16
C SER A 16 14.96 -3.42 -2.42
N TYR A 17 14.50 -4.58 -2.87
CA TYR A 17 14.97 -5.28 -4.08
C TYR A 17 16.50 -5.43 -4.15
N PRO A 18 17.15 -5.93 -3.07
CA PRO A 18 18.59 -5.89 -2.94
C PRO A 18 19.29 -6.71 -4.02
N ASN A 19 20.42 -6.22 -4.53
CA ASN A 19 21.19 -6.83 -5.63
C ASN A 19 20.42 -6.90 -6.97
N THR A 20 19.53 -5.95 -7.24
CA THR A 20 18.87 -5.79 -8.54
C THR A 20 19.09 -4.38 -9.09
N GLU A 21 18.86 -4.16 -10.38
CA GLU A 21 18.87 -2.80 -10.96
C GLU A 21 17.78 -1.88 -10.36
N ASN A 22 16.77 -2.48 -9.73
CA ASN A 22 15.62 -1.80 -9.11
C ASN A 22 15.81 -1.61 -7.59
N GLU A 23 17.06 -1.66 -7.09
CA GLU A 23 17.33 -1.52 -5.65
C GLU A 23 16.93 -0.15 -5.09
N LEU A 24 16.30 -0.16 -3.91
CA LEU A 24 15.89 1.01 -3.11
C LEU A 24 16.44 0.86 -1.68
N HIS A 25 16.68 1.96 -0.98
CA HIS A 25 17.41 1.92 0.29
C HIS A 25 16.57 2.39 1.49
N GLY A 26 15.53 3.21 1.27
CA GLY A 26 14.70 3.76 2.35
C GLY A 26 13.55 2.86 2.79
N CYS A 27 13.12 1.93 1.94
CA CYS A 27 11.87 1.19 2.14
C CYS A 27 11.81 0.38 3.44
N VAL A 28 12.90 -0.30 3.81
CA VAL A 28 12.98 -1.03 5.08
C VAL A 28 13.06 -0.09 6.28
N ASN A 29 13.77 1.03 6.17
CA ASN A 29 13.87 2.04 7.22
C ASN A 29 12.50 2.65 7.53
N ASP A 30 11.72 2.93 6.48
CA ASP A 30 10.37 3.49 6.60
C ASP A 30 9.48 2.61 7.48
N VAL A 31 9.41 1.30 7.19
CA VAL A 31 8.53 0.38 7.93
C VAL A 31 9.03 0.07 9.33
N MET A 32 10.35 0.09 9.56
CA MET A 32 10.93 -0.05 10.90
C MET A 32 10.60 1.16 11.78
N ARG A 33 10.72 2.38 11.23
CA ARG A 33 10.35 3.61 11.96
C ARG A 33 8.84 3.67 12.21
N MET A 34 8.02 3.30 11.23
CA MET A 34 6.57 3.22 11.41
C MET A 34 6.18 2.20 12.48
N GLN A 35 6.83 1.03 12.54
CA GLN A 35 6.60 0.07 13.63
C GLN A 35 6.82 0.71 15.01
N GLY A 36 7.91 1.47 15.17
CA GLY A 36 8.17 2.20 16.41
C GLY A 36 7.05 3.18 16.77
N ILE A 37 6.57 3.97 15.81
CA ILE A 37 5.47 4.92 16.02
C ILE A 37 4.17 4.19 16.40
N LEU A 38 3.82 3.12 15.70
CA LEU A 38 2.61 2.34 16.00
C LEU A 38 2.62 1.78 17.42
N ILE A 39 3.76 1.28 17.89
CA ILE A 39 3.90 0.75 19.25
C ILE A 39 3.86 1.88 20.27
N HIS A 40 4.71 2.89 20.10
CA HIS A 40 4.97 3.89 21.16
C HIS A 40 3.92 5.00 21.24
N ARG A 41 3.34 5.39 20.10
CA ARG A 41 2.31 6.44 20.04
C ARG A 41 0.91 5.84 20.01
N PHE A 42 0.67 4.90 19.10
CA PHE A 42 -0.69 4.41 18.86
C PHE A 42 -1.08 3.17 19.66
N GLY A 43 -0.16 2.61 20.47
CA GLY A 43 -0.45 1.49 21.37
C GLY A 43 -0.72 0.16 20.66
N PHE A 44 -0.17 -0.05 19.45
CA PHE A 44 -0.22 -1.36 18.80
C PHE A 44 0.64 -2.36 19.58
N ALA A 45 0.06 -3.50 19.93
CA ALA A 45 0.84 -4.60 20.51
C ALA A 45 1.82 -5.14 19.47
N LYS A 46 3.09 -5.35 19.84
CA LYS A 46 4.15 -5.75 18.89
C LYS A 46 3.81 -7.07 18.18
N GLU A 47 3.17 -7.99 18.88
CA GLU A 47 2.69 -9.28 18.37
C GLU A 47 1.57 -9.16 17.33
N ASN A 48 0.88 -8.02 17.29
CA ASN A 48 -0.16 -7.71 16.32
C ASN A 48 0.38 -6.96 15.09
N ILE A 49 1.69 -6.69 15.03
CA ILE A 49 2.37 -6.07 13.89
C ILE A 49 3.15 -7.15 13.13
N ASN A 50 2.78 -7.39 11.88
CA ASN A 50 3.51 -8.29 10.99
C ASN A 50 4.43 -7.48 10.06
N LEU A 51 5.73 -7.71 10.15
CA LEU A 51 6.75 -7.00 9.36
C LEU A 51 7.33 -7.94 8.28
N LEU A 52 7.23 -7.52 7.02
CA LEU A 52 7.79 -8.24 5.87
C LEU A 52 8.84 -7.36 5.19
N ILE A 53 10.08 -7.83 5.13
CA ILE A 53 11.22 -7.12 4.53
C ILE A 53 12.14 -8.10 3.78
N ASP A 54 12.84 -7.61 2.75
CA ASP A 54 13.68 -8.43 1.86
C ASP A 54 15.20 -8.29 2.10
N THR A 55 15.62 -7.44 3.04
CA THR A 55 17.03 -7.20 3.37
C THR A 55 17.56 -8.06 4.52
N ASP A 56 16.68 -8.72 5.27
CA ASP A 56 17.06 -9.58 6.39
C ASP A 56 16.31 -10.93 6.32
N LYS A 57 17.08 -12.02 6.32
CA LYS A 57 16.58 -13.40 6.23
C LYS A 57 15.82 -13.87 7.48
N SER A 58 15.92 -13.17 8.62
CA SER A 58 15.10 -13.49 9.80
C SER A 58 13.64 -13.08 9.66
N TYR A 59 13.32 -12.23 8.68
CA TYR A 59 11.97 -11.75 8.42
C TYR A 59 11.31 -12.53 7.28
N THR A 60 9.98 -12.50 7.27
CA THR A 60 9.22 -13.04 6.15
C THR A 60 9.46 -12.16 4.93
N LYS A 61 9.89 -12.74 3.81
CA LYS A 61 10.09 -11.98 2.57
C LYS A 61 8.77 -11.37 2.07
N PRO A 62 8.75 -10.13 1.57
CA PRO A 62 7.58 -9.47 1.03
C PRO A 62 7.29 -9.92 -0.41
N THR A 63 7.04 -11.23 -0.58
CA THR A 63 6.53 -11.78 -1.85
C THR A 63 5.05 -11.47 -1.99
N GLY A 64 4.52 -11.47 -3.22
CA GLY A 64 3.09 -11.20 -3.44
C GLY A 64 2.18 -12.15 -2.66
N GLU A 65 2.57 -13.42 -2.56
CA GLU A 65 1.87 -14.43 -1.74
C GLU A 65 1.93 -14.10 -0.24
N ASN A 66 3.09 -13.73 0.29
CA ASN A 66 3.26 -13.47 1.72
C ASN A 66 2.53 -12.20 2.16
N ILE A 67 2.59 -11.13 1.35
CA ILE A 67 1.86 -9.88 1.60
C ILE A 67 0.36 -10.17 1.62
N ARG A 68 -0.16 -10.89 0.62
CA ARG A 68 -1.57 -11.29 0.58
C ARG A 68 -1.98 -12.08 1.80
N LYS A 69 -1.23 -13.12 2.18
CA LYS A 69 -1.51 -13.94 3.36
C LYS A 69 -1.51 -13.12 4.66
N ALA A 70 -0.59 -12.17 4.78
CA ALA A 70 -0.51 -11.28 5.94
C ALA A 70 -1.76 -10.39 6.05
N LEU A 71 -2.16 -9.75 4.94
CA LEU A 71 -3.37 -8.92 4.88
C LEU A 71 -4.63 -9.74 5.14
N VAL A 72 -4.75 -10.90 4.53
CA VAL A 72 -5.86 -11.84 4.75
C VAL A 72 -5.98 -12.23 6.21
N LYS A 73 -4.86 -12.59 6.85
CA LYS A 73 -4.83 -12.94 8.27
C LYS A 73 -5.29 -11.76 9.14
N MET A 74 -4.78 -10.56 8.87
CA MET A 74 -5.15 -9.33 9.59
C MET A 74 -6.66 -9.05 9.50
N ILE A 75 -7.25 -9.18 8.31
CA ILE A 75 -8.69 -8.94 8.08
C ILE A 75 -9.54 -10.04 8.75
N LYS A 76 -9.14 -11.32 8.65
CA LYS A 76 -9.90 -12.45 9.20
C LYS A 76 -10.04 -12.42 10.72
N GLN A 77 -9.04 -11.91 11.43
CA GLN A 77 -9.04 -11.88 12.89
C GLN A 77 -9.67 -10.61 13.48
N ALA A 78 -9.95 -9.62 12.63
CA ALA A 78 -10.53 -8.34 13.03
C ALA A 78 -11.98 -8.50 13.48
N LYS A 79 -12.40 -7.63 14.40
CA LYS A 79 -13.76 -7.52 14.93
C LYS A 79 -14.23 -6.07 14.85
N PRO A 80 -15.54 -5.79 14.85
CA PRO A 80 -16.05 -4.42 14.93
C PRO A 80 -15.38 -3.64 16.07
N GLY A 81 -14.89 -2.45 15.78
CA GLY A 81 -14.11 -1.61 16.70
C GLY A 81 -12.59 -1.73 16.55
N ASP A 82 -12.06 -2.78 15.91
CA ASP A 82 -10.62 -2.93 15.69
C ASP A 82 -10.08 -1.92 14.65
N VAL A 83 -8.81 -1.55 14.81
CA VAL A 83 -8.08 -0.67 13.89
C VAL A 83 -7.06 -1.49 13.10
N LEU A 84 -7.17 -1.46 11.78
CA LEU A 84 -6.30 -2.18 10.84
C LEU A 84 -5.43 -1.17 10.10
N PHE A 85 -4.14 -1.46 10.02
CA PHE A 85 -3.17 -0.60 9.37
C PHE A 85 -2.30 -1.37 8.38
N PHE A 86 -2.13 -0.81 7.19
CA PHE A 86 -1.22 -1.34 6.18
C PHE A 86 -0.26 -0.24 5.73
N HIS A 87 1.05 -0.49 5.82
CA HIS A 87 2.06 0.42 5.27
C HIS A 87 2.91 -0.34 4.27
N TYR A 88 2.93 0.15 3.04
CA TYR A 88 3.80 -0.31 1.98
C TYR A 88 4.80 0.79 1.61
N SER A 89 6.09 0.45 1.59
CA SER A 89 7.14 1.25 0.97
C SER A 89 7.92 0.38 0.00
N GLY A 90 7.97 0.79 -1.26
CA GLY A 90 8.55 0.01 -2.34
C GLY A 90 8.16 0.52 -3.71
N HIS A 91 8.41 -0.26 -4.74
CA HIS A 91 8.07 0.10 -6.10
C HIS A 91 6.56 0.00 -6.38
N GLY A 92 6.05 0.94 -7.16
CA GLY A 92 4.79 0.79 -7.88
C GLY A 92 4.99 0.83 -9.38
N THR A 93 4.06 0.24 -10.13
CA THR A 93 4.10 0.16 -11.59
C THR A 93 2.71 0.34 -12.18
N LEU A 94 2.66 0.81 -13.43
CA LEU A 94 1.46 0.84 -14.24
C LEU A 94 1.55 -0.26 -15.30
N VAL A 95 0.66 -1.26 -15.23
CA VAL A 95 0.59 -2.30 -16.25
C VAL A 95 -0.40 -1.86 -17.33
N PRO A 96 0.04 -1.65 -18.58
CA PRO A 96 -0.84 -1.22 -19.66
C PRO A 96 -1.88 -2.31 -20.00
N LEU A 97 -3.06 -1.86 -20.41
CA LEU A 97 -4.13 -2.70 -20.94
C LEU A 97 -4.45 -2.23 -22.36
N HIS A 98 -4.74 -3.16 -23.27
CA HIS A 98 -5.18 -2.79 -24.61
C HIS A 98 -6.48 -2.00 -24.53
N HIS A 99 -6.48 -0.80 -25.10
CA HIS A 99 -7.63 0.12 -25.21
C HIS A 99 -8.16 0.69 -23.88
N SER A 100 -7.41 0.63 -22.78
CA SER A 100 -7.75 1.32 -21.52
C SER A 100 -6.51 1.87 -20.81
N ALA A 101 -6.71 2.66 -19.75
CA ALA A 101 -5.66 3.38 -19.03
C ALA A 101 -4.63 2.50 -18.28
N GLY A 102 -4.69 1.17 -18.39
CA GLY A 102 -3.88 0.24 -17.62
C GLY A 102 -4.42 0.02 -16.20
N TYR A 103 -3.63 -0.60 -15.34
CA TYR A 103 -3.94 -0.76 -13.91
C TYR A 103 -2.69 -0.63 -13.06
N GLU A 104 -2.89 0.00 -11.91
CA GLU A 104 -1.85 0.28 -10.93
C GLU A 104 -1.57 -0.95 -10.06
N CYS A 105 -0.29 -1.17 -9.76
CA CYS A 105 0.17 -2.28 -8.94
C CYS A 105 1.26 -1.83 -7.98
N ILE A 106 1.26 -2.39 -6.77
CA ILE A 106 2.49 -2.47 -5.98
C ILE A 106 3.34 -3.64 -6.50
N VAL A 107 4.65 -3.56 -6.32
CA VAL A 107 5.61 -4.55 -6.80
C VAL A 107 6.23 -5.28 -5.60
N PRO A 108 5.78 -6.49 -5.24
CA PRO A 108 6.46 -7.32 -4.23
C PRO A 108 7.89 -7.70 -4.65
N CYS A 109 8.73 -8.17 -3.73
CA CYS A 109 10.14 -8.46 -4.04
C CYS A 109 10.36 -9.58 -5.07
N ASP A 110 9.33 -10.40 -5.34
CA ASP A 110 9.31 -11.44 -6.36
C ASP A 110 8.56 -11.02 -7.64
N PHE A 111 8.20 -9.73 -7.78
CA PHE A 111 7.46 -9.17 -8.91
C PHE A 111 6.07 -9.81 -9.15
N ASN A 112 5.57 -10.58 -8.18
CA ASN A 112 4.21 -11.10 -8.20
C ASN A 112 3.23 -9.98 -7.83
N LEU A 113 2.89 -9.16 -8.82
CA LEU A 113 2.15 -7.90 -8.67
C LEU A 113 0.85 -8.07 -7.86
N LEU A 114 0.58 -7.08 -7.00
CA LEU A 114 -0.70 -6.92 -6.33
C LEU A 114 -1.38 -5.67 -6.89
N THR A 115 -2.58 -5.85 -7.43
CA THR A 115 -3.27 -4.79 -8.20
C THR A 115 -4.23 -4.01 -7.31
N ASP A 116 -4.64 -2.83 -7.81
CA ASP A 116 -5.79 -2.08 -7.30
C ASP A 116 -6.99 -2.96 -6.90
N GLU A 117 -7.37 -3.91 -7.75
CA GLU A 117 -8.48 -4.81 -7.52
C GLU A 117 -8.29 -5.72 -6.29
N ASP A 118 -7.07 -6.22 -6.03
CA ASP A 118 -6.81 -7.05 -4.86
C ASP A 118 -7.02 -6.25 -3.57
N PHE A 119 -6.56 -4.99 -3.53
CA PHE A 119 -6.76 -4.11 -2.37
C PHE A 119 -8.22 -3.74 -2.16
N ARG A 120 -8.96 -3.45 -3.23
CA ARG A 120 -10.41 -3.21 -3.14
C ARG A 120 -11.14 -4.41 -2.57
N LEU A 121 -10.82 -5.62 -3.04
CA LEU A 121 -11.40 -6.85 -2.49
C LEU A 121 -11.05 -6.99 -1.00
N MET A 122 -9.81 -6.71 -0.60
CA MET A 122 -9.39 -6.73 0.80
C MET A 122 -10.18 -5.75 1.67
N VAL A 123 -10.32 -4.50 1.25
CA VAL A 123 -11.09 -3.46 1.97
C VAL A 123 -12.57 -3.86 2.09
N ASN A 124 -13.16 -4.41 1.02
CA ASN A 124 -14.55 -4.87 1.03
C ASN A 124 -14.81 -6.05 1.98
N MET A 125 -13.78 -6.79 2.37
CA MET A 125 -13.89 -7.91 3.30
C MET A 125 -13.65 -7.54 4.77
N CYS A 126 -13.27 -6.29 5.06
CA CYS A 126 -13.14 -5.81 6.42
C CYS A 126 -14.48 -5.91 7.17
N PRO A 127 -14.51 -6.46 8.40
CA PRO A 127 -15.73 -6.52 9.19
C PRO A 127 -16.33 -5.12 9.39
N LEU A 128 -17.66 -5.01 9.30
CA LEU A 128 -18.36 -3.74 9.54
C LEU A 128 -17.99 -3.15 10.91
N GLY A 129 -17.69 -1.86 10.94
CA GLY A 129 -17.26 -1.16 12.14
C GLY A 129 -15.76 -1.28 12.46
N THR A 130 -14.96 -1.92 11.61
CA THR A 130 -13.49 -1.77 11.65
C THR A 130 -13.05 -0.51 10.90
N SER A 131 -11.90 0.04 11.28
CA SER A 131 -11.20 1.06 10.49
C SER A 131 -10.03 0.40 9.74
N PHE A 132 -9.87 0.68 8.45
CA PHE A 132 -8.72 0.24 7.67
C PHE A 132 -8.00 1.45 7.05
N THR A 133 -6.75 1.68 7.48
CA THR A 133 -5.89 2.75 6.97
C THR A 133 -4.69 2.17 6.22
N MET A 134 -4.45 2.66 5.01
CA MET A 134 -3.32 2.30 4.16
C MET A 134 -2.44 3.51 3.90
N ILE A 135 -1.13 3.37 4.13
CA ILE A 135 -0.10 4.27 3.60
C ILE A 135 0.63 3.54 2.48
N SER A 136 0.60 4.12 1.28
CA SER A 136 1.34 3.63 0.12
C SER A 136 2.40 4.64 -0.29
N ASP A 137 3.63 4.41 0.14
CA ASP A 137 4.81 5.18 -0.26
C ASP A 137 5.44 4.51 -1.50
N SER A 138 4.71 4.64 -2.61
CA SER A 138 5.03 4.08 -3.92
C SER A 138 4.40 4.93 -5.04
N CYS A 139 5.01 4.92 -6.23
CA CYS A 139 4.41 5.52 -7.43
C CYS A 139 3.16 4.76 -7.87
N HIS A 140 2.24 5.41 -8.60
CA HIS A 140 0.99 4.79 -9.10
C HIS A 140 0.23 4.04 -8.00
N SER A 141 -0.10 4.74 -6.91
CA SER A 141 -0.87 4.17 -5.81
C SER A 141 -2.25 4.84 -5.62
N GLY A 142 -2.59 5.86 -6.41
CA GLY A 142 -3.81 6.65 -6.24
C GLY A 142 -5.10 5.88 -6.55
N GLY A 143 -5.04 4.86 -7.41
CA GLY A 143 -6.16 4.00 -7.80
C GLY A 143 -6.32 2.73 -6.96
N LEU A 144 -5.50 2.53 -5.91
CA LEU A 144 -5.49 1.29 -5.12
C LEU A 144 -6.78 1.09 -4.32
N ILE A 145 -7.44 2.17 -3.89
CA ILE A 145 -8.80 2.12 -3.32
C ILE A 145 -9.73 2.96 -4.21
N ASP A 146 -10.10 2.40 -5.36
CA ASP A 146 -11.03 3.06 -6.30
C ASP A 146 -12.43 3.18 -5.71
N LYS A 147 -13.07 4.29 -6.10
CA LYS A 147 -14.39 4.79 -5.69
C LYS A 147 -14.47 5.44 -4.31
N GLU A 148 -13.38 5.53 -3.55
CA GLU A 148 -13.32 6.48 -2.43
C GLU A 148 -13.23 7.91 -2.96
N LYS A 149 -13.84 8.86 -2.24
CA LYS A 149 -13.80 10.27 -2.62
C LYS A 149 -12.36 10.77 -2.48
N GLU A 150 -11.86 11.42 -3.51
CA GLU A 150 -10.61 12.17 -3.43
C GLU A 150 -10.84 13.42 -2.57
N GLN A 151 -10.29 13.41 -1.35
CA GLN A 151 -10.41 14.52 -0.39
C GLN A 151 -9.32 15.56 -0.64
N ILE A 152 -8.12 15.06 -0.95
CA ILE A 152 -6.95 15.86 -1.26
C ILE A 152 -6.35 15.27 -2.54
N GLY A 153 -6.63 15.95 -3.65
CA GLY A 153 -6.28 15.52 -5.00
C GLY A 153 -5.14 16.32 -5.64
N PRO A 154 -4.86 16.06 -6.92
CA PRO A 154 -3.89 16.80 -7.70
C PRO A 154 -4.07 18.32 -7.63
N HIS A 155 -2.99 19.07 -7.38
CA HIS A 155 -3.00 20.50 -7.62
C HIS A 155 -2.78 20.76 -9.12
N ALA A 156 -3.73 21.46 -9.77
CA ALA A 156 -3.63 21.85 -11.18
C ALA A 156 -2.57 22.94 -11.47
N THR A 157 -1.59 23.13 -10.59
CA THR A 157 -0.61 24.20 -10.69
C THR A 157 0.79 23.66 -10.96
N ALA A 158 1.18 23.86 -12.23
CA ALA A 158 2.52 23.99 -12.77
C ALA A 158 3.39 22.73 -12.84
N ASN A 159 3.56 22.26 -14.08
CA ASN A 159 4.77 21.61 -14.58
C ASN A 159 6.04 22.24 -13.97
N ARG A 160 6.56 21.66 -12.89
CA ARG A 160 7.99 21.75 -12.58
C ARG A 160 8.62 20.43 -13.00
N SER A 161 8.95 20.36 -14.29
CA SER A 161 10.08 19.51 -14.69
C SER A 161 11.34 20.23 -14.20
N LEU A 162 11.73 19.93 -12.97
CA LEU A 162 13.07 20.20 -12.47
C LEU A 162 13.71 18.84 -12.20
N THR A 163 14.16 18.18 -13.26
CA THR A 163 15.23 17.19 -13.09
C THR A 163 16.50 17.99 -12.86
N ASP A 164 16.77 18.32 -11.59
CA ASP A 164 18.12 18.68 -11.20
C ASP A 164 18.96 17.40 -11.25
N PRO A 165 19.99 17.30 -12.11
CA PRO A 165 20.81 16.11 -12.24
C PRO A 165 21.63 15.76 -10.97
N GLU A 166 21.55 16.55 -9.90
CA GLU A 166 22.21 16.29 -8.61
C GLU A 166 21.32 15.70 -7.50
N THR A 167 20.03 15.42 -7.74
CA THR A 167 19.18 14.83 -6.68
C THR A 167 19.62 13.40 -6.35
N LYS A 168 20.05 13.18 -5.09
CA LYS A 168 20.37 11.85 -4.51
C LYS A 168 19.10 11.04 -4.18
N SER A 169 18.08 11.12 -5.02
CA SER A 169 16.82 10.39 -4.85
C SER A 169 16.56 9.48 -6.04
N LYS A 170 16.00 8.29 -5.77
CA LYS A 170 15.60 7.32 -6.79
C LYS A 170 14.09 7.28 -6.85
N SER A 171 13.55 7.25 -8.07
CA SER A 171 12.13 7.05 -8.29
C SER A 171 11.68 5.69 -7.74
N LYS A 172 10.57 5.67 -7.00
CA LYS A 172 9.86 4.45 -6.61
C LYS A 172 8.94 3.94 -7.72
N PHE A 173 9.07 4.43 -8.95
CA PHE A 173 8.42 3.84 -10.12
C PHE A 173 9.28 2.71 -10.67
N LEU A 174 8.69 1.52 -10.85
CA LEU A 174 9.30 0.45 -11.61
C LEU A 174 8.93 0.63 -13.10
N PRO A 175 9.89 0.87 -13.99
CA PRO A 175 9.61 0.94 -15.42
C PRO A 175 9.06 -0.38 -15.97
N LEU A 176 8.14 -0.28 -16.94
CA LEU A 176 7.57 -1.46 -17.61
C LEU A 176 8.65 -2.39 -18.18
N ASP A 177 9.72 -1.82 -18.74
CA ASP A 177 10.84 -2.58 -19.31
C ASP A 177 11.55 -3.45 -18.26
N SER A 178 11.66 -2.97 -17.00
CA SER A 178 12.21 -3.78 -15.90
C SER A 178 11.32 -4.99 -15.59
N LEU A 179 9.99 -4.79 -15.58
CA LEU A 179 9.03 -5.89 -15.41
C LEU A 179 9.10 -6.88 -16.59
N LEU A 180 9.15 -6.38 -17.84
CA LEU A 180 9.25 -7.23 -19.02
C LEU A 180 10.55 -8.04 -19.05
N ARG A 181 11.67 -7.45 -18.60
CA ARG A 181 12.95 -8.13 -18.48
C ARG A 181 12.89 -9.26 -17.44
N PHE A 182 12.40 -8.98 -16.25
CA PHE A 182 12.17 -10.00 -15.22
C PHE A 182 11.32 -11.16 -15.75
N LEU A 183 10.17 -10.86 -16.36
CA LEU A 183 9.27 -11.88 -16.88
C LEU A 183 9.92 -12.70 -18.01
N ARG A 184 10.68 -12.07 -18.89
CA ARG A 184 11.44 -12.75 -19.95
C ARG A 184 12.45 -13.75 -19.37
N GLU A 185 13.20 -13.33 -18.36
CA GLU A 185 14.24 -14.16 -17.72
C GLU A 185 13.63 -15.35 -17.00
N GLU A 186 12.57 -15.14 -16.22
CA GLU A 186 11.93 -16.20 -15.42
C GLU A 186 11.08 -17.17 -16.26
N THR A 187 10.46 -16.70 -17.36
CA THR A 187 9.61 -17.56 -18.21
C THR A 187 10.37 -18.21 -19.37
N GLY A 188 11.52 -17.65 -19.78
CA GLY A 188 12.23 -18.04 -21.00
C GLY A 188 11.59 -17.54 -22.30
N GLU A 189 10.57 -16.68 -22.23
CA GLU A 189 9.85 -16.13 -23.39
C GLU A 189 10.65 -14.99 -24.06
N ALA A 190 11.28 -15.28 -25.19
CA ALA A 190 12.17 -14.35 -25.88
C ALA A 190 11.50 -13.02 -26.30
N GLU A 191 10.23 -13.06 -26.69
CA GLU A 191 9.44 -11.91 -27.15
C GLU A 191 8.43 -11.46 -26.09
N MET A 192 8.91 -11.12 -24.89
CA MET A 192 8.08 -10.60 -23.81
C MET A 192 7.62 -9.17 -24.11
N GLU A 193 6.31 -9.00 -24.23
CA GLU A 193 5.63 -7.72 -24.50
C GLU A 193 4.50 -7.47 -23.51
N ALA A 194 4.04 -6.21 -23.43
CA ALA A 194 2.98 -5.74 -22.54
C ALA A 194 1.73 -6.66 -22.49
N HIS A 195 1.29 -7.13 -23.66
CA HIS A 195 0.09 -7.97 -23.78
C HIS A 195 0.24 -9.37 -23.19
N LYS A 196 1.47 -9.85 -23.01
CA LYS A 196 1.81 -11.16 -22.42
C LYS A 196 2.06 -11.10 -20.91
N ILE A 197 2.09 -9.91 -20.30
CA ILE A 197 2.43 -9.74 -18.88
C ILE A 197 1.54 -10.62 -17.99
N LYS A 198 0.22 -10.56 -18.18
CA LYS A 198 -0.70 -11.31 -17.34
C LYS A 198 -0.53 -12.83 -17.50
N SER A 199 -0.37 -13.33 -18.73
CA SER A 199 -0.16 -14.77 -18.95
C SER A 199 1.18 -15.24 -18.36
N ALA A 200 2.23 -14.42 -18.45
CA ALA A 200 3.53 -14.70 -17.85
C ALA A 200 3.46 -14.75 -16.32
N LEU A 201 2.82 -13.76 -15.70
CA LEU A 201 2.57 -13.75 -14.25
C LEU A 201 1.76 -14.98 -13.81
N PHE A 202 0.75 -15.38 -14.58
CA PHE A 202 -0.01 -16.58 -14.29
C PHE A 202 0.82 -17.85 -14.45
N GLN A 203 1.68 -17.94 -15.46
CA GLN A 203 2.59 -19.08 -15.65
C GLN A 203 3.56 -19.23 -14.45
N LEU A 204 4.08 -18.12 -13.93
CA LEU A 204 5.03 -18.14 -12.81
C LEU A 204 4.36 -18.41 -11.46
N PHE A 205 3.21 -17.78 -11.20
CA PHE A 205 2.62 -17.76 -9.85
C PHE A 205 1.31 -18.56 -9.75
N GLY A 206 0.65 -18.89 -10.85
CA GLY A 206 -0.61 -19.63 -10.90
C GLY A 206 -1.68 -18.99 -9.99
N LYS A 207 -2.27 -19.80 -9.10
CA LYS A 207 -3.23 -19.33 -8.07
C LYS A 207 -2.65 -18.33 -7.07
N LYS A 208 -1.33 -18.15 -7.04
CA LYS A 208 -0.67 -17.13 -6.21
C LYS A 208 -0.55 -15.78 -6.90
N ALA A 209 -0.89 -15.66 -8.19
CA ALA A 209 -0.95 -14.37 -8.88
C ALA A 209 -2.10 -13.49 -8.35
N SER A 210 -2.11 -12.20 -8.69
CA SER A 210 -3.27 -11.31 -8.45
C SER A 210 -4.59 -11.88 -8.99
N SER A 211 -5.71 -11.55 -8.36
CA SER A 211 -7.05 -11.94 -8.82
C SER A 211 -7.32 -11.49 -10.26
N LYS A 212 -6.81 -10.30 -10.64
CA LYS A 212 -6.92 -9.73 -11.99
C LYS A 212 -6.04 -10.41 -13.05
N VAL A 213 -5.04 -11.16 -12.59
CA VAL A 213 -4.21 -12.05 -13.41
C VAL A 213 -4.88 -13.42 -13.54
N GLN A 214 -5.47 -13.93 -12.46
CA GLN A 214 -6.17 -15.22 -12.45
C GLN A 214 -7.42 -15.25 -13.34
N SER A 215 -8.14 -14.13 -13.45
CA SER A 215 -9.36 -14.00 -14.27
C SER A 215 -9.16 -14.26 -15.77
N LEU A 216 -7.92 -14.46 -16.24
CA LEU A 216 -7.62 -14.93 -17.59
C LEU A 216 -7.82 -16.43 -17.81
N VAL A 217 -7.85 -17.25 -16.75
CA VAL A 217 -7.78 -18.72 -16.85
C VAL A 217 -8.94 -19.42 -16.15
N THR A 218 -9.50 -18.84 -15.08
CA THR A 218 -10.60 -19.43 -14.32
C THR A 218 -11.64 -18.39 -13.91
N ASP A 219 -12.93 -18.73 -13.99
CA ASP A 219 -14.00 -17.96 -13.32
C ASP A 219 -13.90 -18.07 -11.77
N ASP A 220 -13.05 -18.98 -11.28
CA ASP A 220 -12.77 -19.19 -9.87
C ASP A 220 -11.69 -18.23 -9.36
N CYS A 221 -12.08 -17.39 -8.39
CA CYS A 221 -11.20 -16.46 -7.70
C CYS A 221 -10.56 -17.19 -6.49
N SER A 222 -9.34 -17.73 -6.63
CA SER A 222 -8.69 -18.50 -5.54
C SER A 222 -8.42 -17.66 -4.28
N PHE A 223 -8.35 -16.34 -4.45
CA PHE A 223 -8.33 -15.37 -3.36
C PHE A 223 -9.56 -15.50 -2.43
N LEU A 224 -10.74 -15.77 -2.98
CA LEU A 224 -11.97 -16.03 -2.22
C LEU A 224 -11.95 -17.45 -1.58
N GLU A 225 -11.29 -18.43 -2.21
CA GLU A 225 -11.10 -19.78 -1.63
C GLU A 225 -10.20 -19.75 -0.39
N GLU A 226 -9.06 -19.03 -0.43
CA GLU A 226 -8.20 -18.81 0.73
C GLU A 226 -8.97 -18.11 1.88
N MET A 227 -10.00 -17.34 1.52
CA MET A 227 -10.91 -16.70 2.46
C MET A 227 -12.02 -17.62 3.01
N GLY A 228 -12.47 -18.64 2.24
CA GLY A 228 -13.73 -19.35 2.46
C GLY A 228 -13.64 -20.83 2.85
N THR A 229 -13.62 -21.10 4.16
CA THR A 229 -14.34 -22.25 4.77
C THR A 229 -15.36 -21.80 5.83
N ASP A 230 -15.56 -20.49 6.03
CA ASP A 230 -16.38 -19.94 7.13
C ASP A 230 -17.30 -18.77 6.72
N THR A 231 -17.76 -18.78 5.47
CA THR A 231 -18.69 -17.77 4.93
C THR A 231 -20.13 -17.92 5.45
N LYS A 232 -20.47 -19.07 6.05
CA LYS A 232 -21.82 -19.34 6.59
C LYS A 232 -22.23 -18.42 7.75
N GLY A 233 -21.29 -17.77 8.43
CA GLY A 233 -21.56 -16.82 9.53
C GLY A 233 -21.67 -15.36 9.12
N ARG A 234 -21.34 -14.99 7.86
CA ARG A 234 -21.18 -13.58 7.43
C ARG A 234 -22.25 -13.07 6.47
N GLY A 235 -23.19 -13.92 6.06
CA GLY A 235 -24.27 -13.53 5.12
C GLY A 235 -23.78 -13.16 3.72
N LEU A 236 -22.59 -13.66 3.31
CA LEU A 236 -21.98 -13.34 2.02
C LEU A 236 -22.12 -14.53 1.07
N GLU A 237 -22.87 -14.38 -0.02
CA GLU A 237 -22.89 -15.38 -1.09
C GLU A 237 -21.68 -15.21 -2.02
N HIS A 238 -21.01 -16.32 -2.32
CA HIS A 238 -19.78 -16.39 -3.13
C HIS A 238 -19.90 -15.68 -4.50
N HIS A 239 -21.12 -15.61 -5.03
CA HIS A 239 -21.45 -15.07 -6.35
C HIS A 239 -21.52 -13.52 -6.38
N GLU A 240 -21.72 -12.85 -5.23
CA GLU A 240 -21.82 -11.38 -5.16
C GLU A 240 -20.43 -10.70 -5.11
N LEU A 241 -19.45 -11.38 -4.50
CA LEU A 241 -18.04 -10.95 -4.47
C LEU A 241 -17.39 -11.07 -5.86
N GLN A 242 -17.70 -12.12 -6.61
CA GLN A 242 -17.18 -12.33 -7.98
C GLN A 242 -17.72 -11.32 -9.01
N GLN A 243 -18.90 -10.72 -8.78
CA GLN A 243 -19.50 -9.77 -9.73
C GLN A 243 -19.20 -8.30 -9.42
N GLY A 244 -18.36 -7.99 -8.41
CA GLY A 244 -18.10 -6.60 -8.00
C GLY A 244 -19.39 -5.84 -7.65
N LYS A 245 -20.45 -6.56 -7.27
CA LYS A 245 -21.82 -6.04 -7.12
C LYS A 245 -22.23 -5.70 -5.69
N GLN A 246 -21.30 -5.78 -4.72
CA GLN A 246 -21.57 -5.18 -3.42
C GLN A 246 -21.33 -3.67 -3.46
N ARG A 247 -22.29 -2.95 -2.87
CA ARG A 247 -22.13 -1.55 -2.50
C ARG A 247 -20.93 -1.47 -1.55
N ILE A 248 -19.84 -0.87 -2.01
CA ILE A 248 -18.79 -0.37 -1.12
C ILE A 248 -19.50 0.39 -0.02
N HIS A 249 -19.31 -0.01 1.23
CA HIS A 249 -19.79 0.79 2.32
C HIS A 249 -18.94 2.07 2.29
N PRO A 250 -19.52 3.25 2.06
CA PRO A 250 -18.81 4.46 1.62
C PRO A 250 -17.86 5.09 2.66
N ASP A 251 -17.37 4.34 3.65
CA ASP A 251 -16.63 4.83 4.81
C ASP A 251 -15.57 3.84 5.35
N MET A 252 -15.26 2.73 4.66
CA MET A 252 -14.44 1.64 5.27
C MET A 252 -12.93 1.78 5.06
N GLY A 253 -12.49 2.51 4.03
CA GLY A 253 -11.07 2.61 3.67
C GLY A 253 -10.54 4.04 3.76
N ILE A 254 -9.32 4.17 4.28
CA ILE A 254 -8.53 5.39 4.23
C ILE A 254 -7.24 5.07 3.47
N LEU A 255 -6.99 5.72 2.34
CA LEU A 255 -5.74 5.60 1.59
C LEU A 255 -5.00 6.94 1.58
N LEU A 256 -3.76 6.89 2.07
CA LEU A 256 -2.76 7.92 1.96
C LEU A 256 -1.72 7.44 0.94
N SER A 257 -1.64 8.12 -0.21
CA SER A 257 -0.71 7.78 -1.29
C SER A 257 0.41 8.80 -1.37
N GLY A 258 1.63 8.35 -1.71
CA GLY A 258 2.82 9.21 -1.68
C GLY A 258 2.93 10.22 -2.83
N CYS A 259 2.19 10.05 -3.91
CA CYS A 259 2.21 10.98 -5.03
C CYS A 259 0.88 10.94 -5.80
N GLN A 260 0.66 11.97 -6.63
CA GLN A 260 -0.40 11.95 -7.62
C GLN A 260 -0.11 10.92 -8.72
N THR A 261 -1.14 10.54 -9.50
CA THR A 261 -1.03 9.55 -10.59
C THR A 261 0.03 9.91 -11.64
N ASP A 262 0.27 11.21 -11.86
CA ASP A 262 1.24 11.73 -12.84
C ASP A 262 2.59 12.16 -12.22
N GLU A 263 2.79 11.89 -10.93
CA GLU A 263 4.00 12.28 -10.18
C GLU A 263 4.82 11.07 -9.74
N THR A 264 6.07 11.33 -9.36
CA THR A 264 7.00 10.31 -8.87
C THR A 264 7.15 10.40 -7.36
N SER A 265 6.89 9.30 -6.66
CA SER A 265 7.30 9.11 -5.28
C SER A 265 8.80 8.78 -5.18
N GLU A 266 9.49 9.34 -4.19
CA GLU A 266 10.96 9.34 -4.12
C GLU A 266 11.53 8.55 -2.92
N ASP A 267 12.57 7.75 -3.19
CA ASP A 267 13.49 7.14 -2.22
C ASP A 267 14.71 8.04 -2.07
N ALA A 268 14.80 8.77 -0.97
CA ALA A 268 15.83 9.78 -0.74
C ALA A 268 17.01 9.21 0.04
N CYS A 269 18.22 9.59 -0.37
CA CYS A 269 19.46 9.28 0.34
C CYS A 269 20.25 10.57 0.61
N PRO A 270 19.96 11.32 1.69
CA PRO A 270 20.55 12.64 1.93
C PRO A 270 22.07 12.58 2.19
N THR A 271 22.56 11.44 2.68
CA THR A 271 23.98 11.18 2.97
C THR A 271 24.52 10.09 2.06
N GLU A 272 25.85 9.96 1.94
CA GLU A 272 26.46 8.77 1.30
C GLU A 272 26.23 7.48 2.12
N ASP A 273 25.77 7.62 3.36
CA ASP A 273 25.37 6.52 4.23
C ASP A 273 23.96 6.03 3.86
N LEU A 274 23.89 4.94 3.10
CA LEU A 274 22.65 4.28 2.68
C LEU A 274 21.76 3.85 3.85
N SER A 275 22.33 3.66 5.06
CA SER A 275 21.53 3.30 6.23
C SER A 275 20.59 4.41 6.68
N LYS A 276 20.77 5.63 6.18
CA LYS A 276 19.92 6.81 6.46
C LYS A 276 18.94 7.13 5.34
N ALA A 277 18.86 6.30 4.31
CA ALA A 277 17.88 6.48 3.26
C ALA A 277 16.44 6.36 3.82
N TYR A 278 15.49 7.04 3.18
CA TYR A 278 14.08 7.03 3.55
C TYR A 278 13.18 7.29 2.34
N GLY A 279 11.95 6.77 2.39
CA GLY A 279 10.87 7.23 1.53
C GLY A 279 10.42 8.61 1.95
N ALA A 280 10.43 9.56 1.02
CA ALA A 280 10.15 10.95 1.38
C ALA A 280 8.73 11.15 1.94
N PHE A 281 7.72 10.44 1.40
CA PHE A 281 6.38 10.49 1.97
C PHE A 281 6.29 9.86 3.37
N SER A 282 6.84 8.65 3.56
CA SER A 282 6.89 8.00 4.88
C SER A 282 7.61 8.87 5.90
N ASN A 283 8.75 9.45 5.53
CA ASN A 283 9.51 10.35 6.39
C ASN A 283 8.70 11.59 6.78
N ALA A 284 8.00 12.22 5.83
CA ALA A 284 7.15 13.38 6.10
C ALA A 284 6.07 13.06 7.14
N ILE A 285 5.31 11.97 6.93
CA ILE A 285 4.29 11.49 7.87
C ILE A 285 4.89 11.23 9.25
N GLN A 286 5.99 10.47 9.30
CA GLN A 286 6.65 10.11 10.55
C GLN A 286 7.22 11.31 11.30
N THR A 287 7.67 12.34 10.59
CA THR A 287 8.20 13.57 11.17
C THR A 287 7.08 14.41 11.79
N ILE A 288 5.96 14.56 11.09
CA ILE A 288 4.76 15.22 11.63
C ILE A 288 4.25 14.48 12.85
N LEU A 289 4.15 13.15 12.79
CA LEU A 289 3.74 12.33 13.94
C LEU A 289 4.75 12.35 15.09
N ALA A 290 6.03 12.63 14.86
CA ALA A 290 6.99 12.78 15.96
C ALA A 290 6.88 14.15 16.64
N GLN A 291 6.56 15.21 15.89
CA GLN A 291 6.51 16.59 16.38
C GLN A 291 5.12 16.98 16.93
N HIS A 292 4.06 16.36 16.44
CA HIS A 292 2.69 16.69 16.82
C HIS A 292 2.23 15.85 18.02
N GLY A 293 2.26 16.43 19.22
CA GLY A 293 1.92 15.72 20.48
C GLY A 293 0.43 15.50 20.76
N LYS A 294 -0.47 15.88 19.84
CA LYS A 294 -1.92 15.70 19.96
C LYS A 294 -2.46 14.82 18.82
N PRO A 295 -3.69 14.29 18.93
CA PRO A 295 -4.37 13.70 17.78
C PRO A 295 -4.38 14.67 16.58
N ILE A 296 -4.14 14.14 15.39
CA ILE A 296 -4.14 14.87 14.10
C ILE A 296 -5.10 14.16 13.16
N SER A 297 -5.89 14.90 12.38
CA SER A 297 -6.81 14.27 11.42
C SER A 297 -6.06 13.66 10.22
N ASN A 298 -6.71 12.74 9.50
CA ASN A 298 -6.13 12.20 8.25
C ASN A 298 -5.86 13.32 7.22
N GLY A 299 -6.78 14.28 7.09
CA GLY A 299 -6.64 15.43 6.21
C GLY A 299 -5.50 16.36 6.62
N GLU A 300 -5.42 16.72 7.90
CA GLU A 300 -4.34 17.57 8.44
C GLU A 300 -2.97 16.92 8.27
N LEU A 301 -2.88 15.61 8.46
CA LEU A 301 -1.65 14.85 8.31
C LEU A 301 -1.14 14.88 6.85
N VAL A 302 -2.03 14.67 5.87
CA VAL A 302 -1.66 14.72 4.45
C VAL A 302 -1.32 16.14 3.98
N LEU A 303 -2.08 17.16 4.42
CA LEU A 303 -1.77 18.55 4.11
C LEU A 303 -0.43 18.99 4.72
N GLY A 304 -0.16 18.58 5.97
CA GLY A 304 1.13 18.78 6.60
C GLY A 304 2.27 18.11 5.83
N ALA A 305 2.03 16.89 5.34
CA ALA A 305 3.02 16.15 4.56
C ALA A 305 3.34 16.85 3.23
N ARG A 306 2.33 17.34 2.49
CA ARG A 306 2.55 18.17 1.29
C ARG A 306 3.42 19.38 1.59
N LYS A 307 3.07 20.13 2.64
CA LYS A 307 3.82 21.32 3.03
C LYS A 307 5.29 21.01 3.35
N LEU A 308 5.55 19.93 4.10
CA LEU A 308 6.92 19.54 4.44
C LEU A 308 7.71 19.11 3.21
N LEU A 309 7.08 18.36 2.30
CA LEU A 309 7.70 17.94 1.04
C LEU A 309 8.01 19.13 0.13
N ASP A 310 7.12 20.11 0.04
CA ASP A 310 7.33 21.37 -0.70
C ASP A 310 8.52 22.17 -0.12
N GLU A 311 8.64 22.23 1.22
CA GLU A 311 9.74 22.90 1.93
C GLU A 311 11.08 22.19 1.73
N GLU A 312 11.06 20.86 1.56
CA GLU A 312 12.22 20.02 1.23
C GLU A 312 12.47 19.89 -0.29
N GLU A 313 11.74 20.66 -1.11
CA GLU A 313 11.86 20.72 -2.57
C GLU A 313 11.57 19.38 -3.31
N TYR A 314 10.81 18.48 -2.71
CA TYR A 314 10.32 17.29 -3.40
C TYR A 314 9.22 17.65 -4.40
N SER A 315 9.20 16.91 -5.51
CA SER A 315 8.20 17.12 -6.58
C SER A 315 6.85 16.42 -6.33
N GLN A 316 6.79 15.54 -5.33
CA GLN A 316 5.65 14.68 -5.05
C GLN A 316 4.64 15.35 -4.11
N HIS A 317 3.36 15.19 -4.41
CA HIS A 317 2.25 15.68 -3.59
C HIS A 317 1.37 14.51 -3.15
N PRO A 318 1.46 14.09 -1.88
CA PRO A 318 0.65 13.00 -1.36
C PRO A 318 -0.86 13.24 -1.48
N CYS A 319 -1.65 12.21 -1.75
CA CYS A 319 -3.11 12.32 -1.87
C CYS A 319 -3.84 11.55 -0.75
N LEU A 320 -5.07 11.98 -0.46
CA LEU A 320 -5.98 11.35 0.50
C LEU A 320 -7.26 10.90 -0.21
N TYR A 321 -7.55 9.60 -0.11
CA TYR A 321 -8.77 8.98 -0.62
C TYR A 321 -9.54 8.34 0.53
N CYS A 322 -10.70 8.93 0.87
CA CYS A 322 -11.61 8.44 1.89
C CYS A 322 -12.91 9.26 1.87
N SER A 323 -13.87 8.89 2.71
CA SER A 323 -15.05 9.71 2.96
C SER A 323 -14.74 11.02 3.69
N ASP A 324 -15.71 11.94 3.69
CA ASP A 324 -15.60 13.23 4.39
C ASP A 324 -15.38 13.03 5.90
N ASN A 325 -16.14 12.11 6.50
CA ASN A 325 -16.00 11.78 7.91
C ASN A 325 -14.60 11.25 8.25
N ASN A 326 -14.05 10.42 7.37
CA ASN A 326 -12.71 9.85 7.56
C ASN A 326 -11.62 10.90 7.33
N ALA A 327 -11.83 11.91 6.49
CA ALA A 327 -10.86 12.99 6.31
C ALA A 327 -10.65 13.78 7.62
N ASP A 328 -11.74 14.03 8.34
CA ASP A 328 -11.75 14.78 9.60
C ASP A 328 -11.46 13.90 10.83
N ALA A 329 -11.55 12.57 10.69
CA ALA A 329 -11.25 11.63 11.77
C ALA A 329 -9.76 11.64 12.14
N ALA A 330 -9.47 11.43 13.43
CA ALA A 330 -8.10 11.29 13.93
C ALA A 330 -7.41 10.09 13.28
N PHE A 331 -6.17 10.29 12.82
CA PHE A 331 -5.33 9.25 12.23
C PHE A 331 -5.21 8.06 13.20
N LEU A 332 -5.55 6.87 12.72
CA LEU A 332 -5.59 5.61 13.50
C LEU A 332 -6.47 5.65 14.76
N CYS A 333 -7.53 6.44 14.73
CA CYS A 333 -8.48 6.62 15.83
C CYS A 333 -7.77 6.98 17.15
N GLU A 334 -6.71 7.80 17.08
CA GLU A 334 -6.00 8.26 18.26
C GLU A 334 -6.93 9.11 19.15
N GLU A 335 -7.03 8.73 20.42
CA GLU A 335 -7.80 9.47 21.42
C GLU A 335 -6.91 10.50 22.13
N ASP A 336 -7.51 11.62 22.53
CA ASP A 336 -6.80 12.67 23.25
C ASP A 336 -6.49 12.22 24.69
N SER A 337 -5.22 11.96 24.97
CA SER A 337 -4.72 11.52 26.28
C SER A 337 -4.97 12.54 27.41
N ALA A 338 -5.33 13.78 27.08
CA ALA A 338 -5.66 14.84 28.04
C ALA A 338 -7.08 14.74 28.65
N LYS A 339 -7.86 13.70 28.34
CA LYS A 339 -9.22 13.50 28.86
C LYS A 339 -9.34 12.54 30.06
N HIS A 340 -8.24 12.16 30.72
CA HIS A 340 -8.28 11.34 31.94
C HIS A 340 -7.66 12.03 33.15
#